data_AF-A0A0A0BBM1-F1
#
_entry.id   AF-A0A0A0BBM1-F1
#
_cell.length_a   1.000
_cell.length_b   1.000
_cell.length_c   1.000
_cell.angle_alpha   90.00
_cell.angle_beta   90.00
_cell.angle_gamma   90.00
#
_symmetry.space_group_name_H-M   'P 1'
#
loop_
_entity.id
_entity.type
_entity.pdbx_description
1 polymer ?
#
loop_
_entity_poly.entity_id
_entity_poly.type
_entity_poly.pdbx_seq_one_letter_code
_entity_poly.pdbx_strand_id
1 'polypeptide(L)'
;MDPDAADAPVLLAEMLRTSVAPALRELGLRGSGQSYRLTNAGGDHALLGIQKSVASSRSAALLTVNLAYFPGADWDAAHAAGQVAARPTASARWIPSGWQTRIGLLVDEPHDHWLTVRSPADVSVVSAHLLALVRDLALPQLTARLTGATPPPVPVAPAGDRPRVCPWPELCGLRWPPDA
;
A
#
# COMPACT_ATOMS: atom_id res chain seq x y z
N MET A 1 17.46 -21.61 -20.18
CA MET A 1 16.37 -21.07 -19.34
C MET A 1 16.42 -21.92 -18.09
N ASP A 2 16.85 -21.35 -16.97
CA ASP A 2 17.13 -22.12 -15.75
C ASP A 2 15.80 -22.55 -15.09
N PRO A 3 15.48 -23.85 -15.00
CA PRO A 3 14.27 -24.32 -14.34
C PRO A 3 14.24 -24.04 -12.83
N ASP A 4 15.38 -23.65 -12.24
CA ASP A 4 15.50 -23.25 -10.83
C ASP A 4 15.34 -21.74 -10.59
N ALA A 5 15.08 -20.95 -11.63
CA ALA A 5 14.73 -19.53 -11.44
C ALA A 5 13.40 -19.42 -10.69
N ALA A 6 13.49 -19.03 -9.41
CA ALA A 6 12.33 -18.89 -8.54
C ALA A 6 11.26 -18.00 -9.17
N ASP A 7 10.02 -18.48 -9.21
CA ASP A 7 8.88 -17.77 -9.77
C ASP A 7 8.52 -16.58 -8.86
N ALA A 8 8.85 -15.35 -9.28
CA ALA A 8 8.72 -14.16 -8.46
C ALA A 8 7.30 -13.93 -7.91
N PRO A 9 6.21 -14.19 -8.66
CA PRO A 9 4.84 -14.23 -8.13
C PRO A 9 4.63 -15.22 -6.99
N VAL A 10 5.24 -16.40 -7.04
CA VAL A 10 5.18 -17.40 -5.96
C VAL A 10 5.91 -16.88 -4.72
N LEU A 11 7.11 -16.33 -4.90
CA LEU A 11 7.87 -15.71 -3.81
C LEU A 11 7.09 -14.58 -3.14
N LEU A 12 6.47 -13.71 -3.93
CA LEU A 12 5.63 -12.63 -3.42
C LEU A 12 4.44 -13.18 -2.63
N ALA A 13 3.72 -14.18 -3.15
CA ALA A 13 2.59 -14.77 -2.45
C ALA A 13 2.99 -15.40 -1.11
N GLU A 14 4.14 -16.08 -1.07
CA GLU A 14 4.71 -16.64 0.14
C GLU A 14 5.10 -15.56 1.14
N MET A 15 5.85 -14.54 0.71
CA MET A 15 6.22 -13.37 1.53
C MET A 15 5.00 -12.73 2.19
N LEU A 16 3.93 -12.52 1.41
CA LEU A 16 2.68 -11.94 1.92
C LEU A 16 2.04 -12.82 3.01
N ARG A 17 2.04 -14.13 2.81
CA ARG A 17 1.41 -15.10 3.72
C ARG A 17 2.21 -15.29 5.01
N THR A 18 3.53 -15.44 4.91
CA THR A 18 4.38 -15.89 6.02
C THR A 18 4.97 -14.74 6.83
N SER A 19 5.20 -13.58 6.21
CA SER A 19 5.88 -12.45 6.84
C SER A 19 4.96 -11.24 7.01
N VAL A 20 4.33 -10.79 5.92
CA VAL A 20 3.57 -9.54 5.93
C VAL A 20 2.25 -9.67 6.68
N ALA A 21 1.43 -10.69 6.36
CA ALA A 21 0.10 -10.84 6.96
C ALA A 21 0.14 -10.99 8.50
N PRO A 22 1.04 -11.79 9.10
CA PRO A 22 1.19 -11.84 10.55
C PRO A 22 1.58 -10.48 11.15
N ALA A 23 2.61 -9.83 10.60
CA ALA A 23 3.09 -8.55 11.11
C ALA A 23 2.03 -7.43 11.00
N LEU A 24 1.24 -7.39 9.94
CA LEU A 24 0.11 -6.45 9.84
C LEU A 24 -0.93 -6.69 10.95
N ARG A 25 -1.15 -7.94 11.37
CA ARG A 25 -2.07 -8.24 12.48
C ARG A 25 -1.51 -7.83 13.83
N GLU A 26 -0.19 -7.98 14.03
CA GLU A 26 0.51 -7.49 15.22
C GLU A 26 0.45 -5.97 15.33
N LEU A 27 0.46 -5.26 14.20
CA LEU A 27 0.24 -3.82 14.10
C LEU A 27 -1.23 -3.40 14.34
N GLY A 28 -2.12 -4.35 14.66
CA GLY A 28 -3.52 -4.07 14.99
C GLY A 28 -4.48 -4.07 13.80
N LEU A 29 -4.00 -4.30 12.57
CA LEU A 29 -4.91 -4.46 11.44
C LEU A 29 -5.66 -5.80 11.50
N ARG A 30 -6.92 -5.79 11.06
CA ARG A 30 -7.74 -6.99 10.88
C ARG A 30 -7.91 -7.28 9.39
N GLY A 31 -7.80 -8.54 9.01
CA GLY A 31 -7.96 -8.95 7.61
C GLY A 31 -7.06 -10.12 7.21
N SER A 32 -7.07 -10.40 5.91
CA SER A 32 -6.34 -11.52 5.32
C SER A 32 -6.04 -11.27 3.84
N GLY A 33 -5.09 -12.04 3.32
CA GLY A 33 -4.67 -11.96 1.93
C GLY A 33 -4.12 -10.57 1.60
N GLN A 34 -4.86 -9.83 0.80
CA GLN A 34 -4.49 -8.51 0.30
C GLN A 34 -5.34 -7.38 0.92
N SER A 35 -6.29 -7.68 1.82
CA SER A 35 -7.23 -6.69 2.34
C SER A 35 -7.21 -6.65 3.85
N TYR A 36 -6.89 -5.49 4.40
CA TYR A 36 -6.76 -5.23 5.82
C TYR A 36 -7.48 -3.94 6.20
N ARG A 37 -7.86 -3.83 7.46
CA ARG A 37 -8.50 -2.63 8.00
C ARG A 37 -8.11 -2.35 9.43
N LEU A 38 -8.08 -1.07 9.77
CA LEU A 38 -8.17 -0.61 11.15
C LEU A 38 -9.65 -0.44 11.50
N THR A 39 -10.00 -0.75 12.74
CA THR A 39 -11.37 -0.68 13.25
C THR A 39 -11.48 0.40 14.31
N ASN A 40 -12.54 1.20 14.29
CA ASN A 40 -12.95 2.04 15.41
C ASN A 40 -14.37 1.68 15.85
N ALA A 41 -14.80 2.25 16.99
CA ALA A 41 -16.17 2.07 17.48
C ALA A 41 -17.22 2.77 16.60
N GLY A 42 -16.82 3.81 15.85
CA GLY A 42 -17.69 4.59 14.98
C GLY A 42 -18.10 3.89 13.68
N GLY A 43 -17.50 2.75 13.34
CA GLY A 43 -17.83 2.00 12.13
C GLY A 43 -17.15 2.49 10.86
N ASP A 44 -16.21 3.44 10.96
CA ASP A 44 -15.52 4.01 9.81
C ASP A 44 -14.64 2.98 9.08
N HIS A 45 -14.33 3.28 7.82
CA HIS A 45 -13.58 2.40 6.96
C HIS A 45 -12.16 2.92 6.74
N ALA A 46 -11.23 2.56 7.62
CA ALA A 46 -9.79 2.71 7.38
C ALA A 46 -9.19 1.43 6.80
N LEU A 47 -8.78 1.47 5.53
CA LEU A 47 -8.46 0.29 4.73
C LEU A 47 -7.02 0.35 4.23
N LEU A 48 -6.42 -0.83 4.17
CA LEU A 48 -5.13 -1.10 3.56
C LEU A 48 -5.29 -2.26 2.59
N GLY A 49 -5.00 -2.01 1.31
CA GLY A 49 -5.09 -2.99 0.24
C GLY A 49 -3.74 -3.20 -0.43
N ILE A 50 -3.24 -4.43 -0.46
CA ILE A 50 -2.04 -4.78 -1.21
C ILE A 50 -2.43 -4.96 -2.67
N GLN A 51 -1.85 -4.17 -3.56
CA GLN A 51 -2.10 -4.24 -4.99
C GLN A 51 -0.89 -4.81 -5.70
N LYS A 52 -1.08 -5.88 -6.46
CA LYS A 52 -0.08 -6.40 -7.40
C LYS A 52 -0.18 -5.68 -8.74
N SER A 53 0.95 -5.45 -9.38
CA SER A 53 0.99 -4.86 -10.72
C SER A 53 0.62 -5.91 -11.77
N VAL A 54 -0.19 -5.50 -12.76
CA VAL A 54 -0.44 -6.29 -13.97
C VAL A 54 0.80 -6.45 -14.84
N ALA A 55 1.82 -5.60 -14.66
CA ALA A 55 3.11 -5.70 -15.34
C ALA A 55 4.06 -6.74 -14.71
N SER A 56 3.62 -7.45 -13.67
CA SER A 56 4.40 -8.53 -13.07
C SER A 56 4.60 -9.68 -14.06
N SER A 57 5.76 -10.33 -13.98
CA SER A 57 6.14 -11.48 -14.80
C SER A 57 6.72 -12.58 -13.91
N ARG A 58 7.12 -13.71 -14.51
CA ARG A 58 7.79 -14.80 -13.75
C ARG A 58 9.11 -14.37 -13.11
N SER A 59 9.79 -13.37 -13.67
CA SER A 59 11.10 -12.89 -13.18
C SER A 59 11.01 -11.67 -12.25
N ALA A 60 9.85 -11.01 -12.19
CA ALA A 60 9.66 -9.84 -11.34
C ALA A 60 8.19 -9.68 -10.96
N ALA A 61 7.90 -9.68 -9.66
CA ALA A 61 6.59 -9.38 -9.11
C ALA A 61 6.62 -8.00 -8.45
N LEU A 62 5.74 -7.10 -8.90
CA LEU A 62 5.65 -5.74 -8.37
C LEU A 62 4.39 -5.59 -7.53
N LEU A 63 4.49 -4.84 -6.44
CA LEU A 63 3.37 -4.51 -5.57
C LEU A 63 3.44 -3.07 -5.04
N THR A 64 2.28 -2.55 -4.66
CA THR A 64 2.13 -1.32 -3.87
C THR A 64 1.01 -1.52 -2.84
N VAL A 65 0.77 -0.52 -2.01
CA VAL A 65 -0.32 -0.50 -1.03
C VAL A 65 -1.24 0.66 -1.31
N ASN A 66 -2.52 0.37 -1.49
CA ASN A 66 -3.59 1.36 -1.47
C ASN A 66 -4.03 1.61 -0.03
N LEU A 67 -4.19 2.87 0.31
CA LEU A 67 -4.74 3.33 1.57
C LEU A 67 -6.05 4.04 1.27
N ALA A 68 -7.07 3.77 2.07
CA ALA A 68 -8.33 4.48 1.98
C ALA A 68 -8.93 4.75 3.36
N TYR A 69 -9.62 5.86 3.48
CA TYR A 69 -10.46 6.22 4.61
C TYR A 69 -11.82 6.69 4.10
N PHE A 70 -12.89 6.15 4.67
CA PHE A 70 -14.26 6.62 4.44
C PHE A 70 -15.02 6.71 5.77
N PRO A 71 -15.71 7.84 6.05
CA PRO A 71 -16.68 7.89 7.15
C PRO A 71 -17.77 6.84 6.94
N GLY A 72 -18.11 6.09 7.98
CA GLY A 72 -19.08 4.98 7.90
C GLY A 72 -20.47 5.44 7.47
N ALA A 73 -20.98 6.48 8.12
CA ALA A 73 -22.31 7.05 7.81
C ALA A 73 -22.42 7.54 6.36
N ASP A 74 -21.36 8.14 5.82
CA ASP A 74 -21.34 8.64 4.45
C ASP A 74 -21.27 7.49 3.44
N TRP A 75 -20.49 6.45 3.75
CA TRP A 75 -20.45 5.25 2.91
C TRP A 75 -21.81 4.55 2.87
N ASP A 76 -22.47 4.40 4.02
CA ASP A 76 -23.81 3.82 4.12
C ASP A 76 -24.85 4.62 3.33
N ALA A 77 -24.80 5.96 3.42
CA ALA A 77 -25.66 6.84 2.65
C ALA A 77 -25.43 6.70 1.13
N ALA A 78 -24.17 6.68 0.69
CA ALA A 78 -23.81 6.49 -0.70
C ALA A 78 -24.23 5.09 -1.21
N HIS A 79 -24.12 4.06 -0.37
CA HIS A 79 -24.57 2.71 -0.70
C HIS A 79 -26.10 2.66 -0.86
N ALA A 80 -26.85 3.25 0.06
CA ALA A 80 -28.31 3.34 -0.01
C ALA A 80 -28.80 4.09 -1.27
N ALA A 81 -28.02 5.07 -1.74
CA ALA A 81 -28.25 5.79 -3.00
C ALA A 81 -27.82 5.01 -4.26
N GLY A 82 -27.29 3.79 -4.13
CA GLY A 82 -26.83 2.95 -5.24
C GLY A 82 -25.54 3.42 -5.91
N GLN A 83 -24.77 4.30 -5.25
CA GLN A 83 -23.56 4.91 -5.82
C GLN A 83 -22.31 4.07 -5.60
N VAL A 84 -22.29 3.28 -4.53
CA VAL A 84 -21.16 2.42 -4.13
C VAL A 84 -21.63 1.03 -3.69
N ALA A 85 -20.70 0.08 -3.67
CA ALA A 85 -20.95 -1.27 -3.16
C ALA A 85 -21.18 -1.27 -1.64
N ALA A 86 -21.79 -2.35 -1.13
CA ALA A 86 -22.11 -2.49 0.28
C ALA A 86 -20.89 -2.44 1.21
N ARG A 87 -19.69 -2.81 0.71
CA ARG A 87 -18.45 -2.75 1.48
C ARG A 87 -17.36 -2.06 0.66
N PRO A 88 -16.62 -1.10 1.24
CA PRO A 88 -15.51 -0.47 0.56
C PRO A 88 -14.31 -1.42 0.48
N THR A 89 -13.47 -1.17 -0.52
CA THR A 89 -12.12 -1.71 -0.65
C THR A 89 -11.14 -0.53 -0.66
N ALA A 90 -9.86 -0.78 -0.39
CA ALA A 90 -8.85 0.27 -0.44
C ALA A 90 -8.67 0.86 -1.86
N SER A 91 -9.13 0.16 -2.88
CA SER A 91 -9.15 0.58 -4.28
C SER A 91 -10.55 0.96 -4.77
N ALA A 92 -11.50 1.17 -3.87
CA ALA A 92 -12.89 1.46 -4.24
C ALA A 92 -13.02 2.82 -4.93
N ARG A 93 -14.17 3.02 -5.59
CA ARG A 93 -14.56 4.33 -6.13
C ARG A 93 -14.59 5.36 -5.00
N TRP A 94 -14.02 6.52 -5.29
CA TRP A 94 -14.00 7.65 -4.38
C TRP A 94 -15.40 8.19 -4.09
N ILE A 95 -15.63 8.59 -2.83
CA ILE A 95 -16.75 9.43 -2.40
C ILE A 95 -16.17 10.76 -1.87
N PRO A 96 -16.91 11.89 -1.95
CA PRO A 96 -16.37 13.21 -1.60
C PRO A 96 -15.76 13.39 -0.21
N SER A 97 -16.33 12.73 0.79
CA SER A 97 -15.82 12.78 2.17
C SER A 97 -14.70 11.77 2.46
N GLY A 98 -14.32 10.97 1.46
CA GLY A 98 -13.29 9.97 1.55
C GLY A 98 -11.89 10.52 1.27
N TRP A 99 -10.90 9.75 1.71
CA TRP A 99 -9.50 9.95 1.34
C TRP A 99 -8.92 8.65 0.81
N GLN A 100 -8.10 8.75 -0.23
CA GLN A 100 -7.40 7.60 -0.81
C GLN A 100 -6.02 8.02 -1.32
N THR A 101 -5.06 7.10 -1.26
CA THR A 101 -3.75 7.28 -1.89
C THR A 101 -3.06 5.93 -2.08
N ARG A 102 -1.97 5.91 -2.84
CA ARG A 102 -0.99 4.82 -2.81
C ARG A 102 0.14 5.18 -1.88
N ILE A 103 0.61 4.21 -1.10
CA ILE A 103 1.72 4.41 -0.16
C ILE A 103 2.97 4.88 -0.88
N GLY A 104 3.16 4.48 -2.15
CA GLY A 104 4.29 4.91 -2.97
C GLY A 104 4.34 6.43 -3.15
N LEU A 105 3.17 7.08 -3.30
CA LEU A 105 3.07 8.54 -3.39
C LEU A 105 3.37 9.24 -2.06
N LEU A 106 3.28 8.53 -0.93
CA LEU A 106 3.63 9.08 0.38
C LEU A 106 5.13 9.06 0.67
N VAL A 107 5.91 8.34 -0.15
CA VAL A 107 7.36 8.22 0.03
C VAL A 107 8.10 9.37 -0.63
N ASP A 108 7.75 9.70 -1.88
CA ASP A 108 8.45 10.72 -2.68
C ASP A 108 7.51 11.30 -3.74
N GLU A 109 6.54 12.11 -3.33
CA GLU A 109 5.67 12.78 -4.29
C GLU A 109 6.50 13.64 -5.28
N PRO A 110 6.27 13.56 -6.61
CA PRO A 110 5.14 12.93 -7.32
C PRO A 110 5.33 11.46 -7.75
N HIS A 111 6.42 10.79 -7.37
CA HIS A 111 6.71 9.42 -7.78
C HIS A 111 5.89 8.41 -6.98
N ASP A 112 5.18 7.53 -7.69
CA ASP A 112 4.53 6.37 -7.08
C ASP A 112 5.50 5.20 -7.00
N HIS A 113 6.04 4.93 -5.82
CA HIS A 113 6.96 3.81 -5.60
C HIS A 113 6.25 2.44 -5.58
N TRP A 114 6.82 1.52 -6.35
CA TRP A 114 6.43 0.11 -6.37
C TRP A 114 7.57 -0.76 -5.85
N LEU A 115 7.26 -1.68 -4.93
CA LEU A 115 8.21 -2.66 -4.42
C LEU A 115 8.30 -3.84 -5.38
N THR A 116 9.50 -4.38 -5.56
CA THR A 116 9.76 -5.44 -6.54
C THR A 116 10.43 -6.63 -5.88
N VAL A 117 9.87 -7.83 -6.08
CA VAL A 117 10.48 -9.12 -5.72
C VAL A 117 10.93 -9.79 -7.02
N ARG A 118 12.22 -10.13 -7.13
CA ARG A 118 12.79 -10.82 -8.31
C ARG A 118 13.38 -12.18 -7.94
N SER A 119 13.86 -12.30 -6.71
CA SER A 119 14.58 -13.47 -6.22
C SER A 119 14.29 -13.74 -4.74
N PRO A 120 14.64 -14.93 -4.21
CA PRO A 120 14.48 -15.22 -2.78
C PRO A 120 15.20 -14.23 -1.85
N ALA A 121 16.31 -13.64 -2.29
CA ALA A 121 17.05 -12.65 -1.52
C ALA A 121 16.27 -11.33 -1.31
N ASP A 122 15.35 -10.99 -2.23
CA ASP A 122 14.52 -9.78 -2.11
C ASP A 122 13.44 -9.93 -1.02
N VAL A 123 13.04 -11.16 -0.67
CA VAL A 123 11.86 -11.43 0.17
C VAL A 123 11.97 -10.77 1.54
N SER A 124 13.11 -10.91 2.22
CA SER A 124 13.31 -10.33 3.55
C SER A 124 13.40 -8.80 3.50
N VAL A 125 14.10 -8.27 2.49
CA VAL A 125 14.30 -6.82 2.31
C VAL A 125 12.97 -6.14 1.97
N VAL A 126 12.22 -6.69 1.01
CA VAL A 126 10.93 -6.12 0.57
C VAL A 126 9.88 -6.22 1.66
N SER A 127 9.81 -7.33 2.40
CA SER A 127 8.85 -7.45 3.51
C SER A 127 9.17 -6.48 4.65
N ALA A 128 10.44 -6.37 5.06
CA ALA A 128 10.85 -5.40 6.07
C ALA A 128 10.56 -3.96 5.63
N HIS A 129 10.88 -3.62 4.37
CA HIS A 129 10.61 -2.30 3.83
C HIS A 129 9.12 -2.00 3.77
N LEU A 130 8.29 -2.91 3.25
CA LEU A 130 6.83 -2.75 3.23
C LEU A 130 6.27 -2.51 4.64
N LEU A 131 6.73 -3.26 5.64
CA LEU A 131 6.26 -3.13 7.01
C LEU A 131 6.72 -1.82 7.66
N ALA A 132 7.92 -1.32 7.34
CA ALA A 132 8.36 0.00 7.76
C ALA A 132 7.47 1.09 7.16
N LEU A 133 7.19 1.05 5.85
CA LEU A 133 6.28 2.00 5.20
C LEU A 133 4.88 1.97 5.84
N VAL A 134 4.36 0.78 6.14
CA VAL A 134 3.06 0.64 6.80
C VAL A 134 3.09 1.30 8.19
N ARG A 135 4.11 0.99 8.99
CA ARG A 135 4.24 1.50 10.36
C ARG A 135 4.41 3.01 10.39
N ASP A 136 5.27 3.53 9.52
CA ASP A 136 5.77 4.90 9.63
C ASP A 136 4.93 5.88 8.79
N LEU A 137 4.27 5.41 7.72
CA LEU A 137 3.46 6.26 6.84
C LEU A 137 1.98 5.88 6.87
N ALA A 138 1.63 4.59 6.69
CA ALA A 138 0.22 4.22 6.53
C ALA A 138 -0.58 4.36 7.84
N LEU A 139 -0.07 3.80 8.94
CA LEU A 139 -0.77 3.82 10.22
C LEU A 139 -1.01 5.25 10.74
N PRO A 140 -0.04 6.18 10.74
CA PRO A 140 -0.30 7.54 11.17
C PRO A 140 -1.38 8.24 10.34
N GLN A 141 -1.37 8.04 9.01
CA GLN A 141 -2.38 8.62 8.11
C GLN A 141 -3.79 8.06 8.39
N LEU A 142 -3.92 6.75 8.57
CA LEU A 142 -5.22 6.12 8.82
C LEU A 142 -5.73 6.39 10.24
N THR A 143 -4.87 6.30 11.25
CA THR A 143 -5.24 6.55 12.65
C THR A 143 -5.69 7.99 12.85
N ALA A 144 -4.98 8.98 12.30
CA ALA A 144 -5.39 10.38 12.44
C ALA A 144 -6.81 10.62 11.92
N ARG A 145 -7.15 10.03 10.76
CA ARG A 145 -8.49 10.13 10.18
C ARG A 145 -9.55 9.44 11.02
N LEU A 146 -9.25 8.25 11.55
CA LEU A 146 -10.14 7.52 12.46
C LEU A 146 -10.42 8.27 13.77
N THR A 147 -9.47 9.08 14.24
CA THR A 147 -9.63 9.86 15.49
C THR A 147 -10.05 11.31 15.25
N GLY A 148 -10.32 11.70 14.00
CA GLY A 148 -10.62 13.09 13.64
C GLY A 148 -9.47 14.07 13.85
N ALA A 149 -8.24 13.58 14.01
CA ALA A 149 -7.05 14.40 14.13
C ALA A 149 -6.53 14.81 12.75
N THR A 150 -5.73 15.88 12.69
CA THR A 150 -5.05 16.28 11.46
C THR A 150 -4.04 15.20 11.07
N PRO A 151 -4.11 14.63 9.84
CA PRO A 151 -3.12 13.68 9.38
C PRO A 151 -1.73 14.31 9.31
N PRO A 152 -0.66 13.55 9.62
CA PRO A 152 0.68 14.11 9.51
C PRO A 152 0.95 14.56 8.07
N PRO A 153 1.77 15.61 7.88
CA PRO A 153 2.21 15.98 6.55
C PRO A 153 2.96 14.80 5.94
N VAL A 154 2.74 14.57 4.65
CA VAL A 154 3.56 13.63 3.89
C VAL A 154 4.98 14.16 3.89
N PRO A 155 6.02 13.32 4.10
CA PRO A 155 7.40 13.77 3.95
C PRO A 155 7.59 14.43 2.58
N VAL A 156 7.85 15.74 2.58
CA VAL A 156 8.23 16.45 1.36
C VAL A 156 9.74 16.34 1.28
N ALA A 157 10.27 15.62 0.28
CA ALA A 157 11.69 15.66 0.02
C ALA A 157 12.11 17.13 -0.16
N PRO A 158 13.13 17.63 0.56
CA PRO A 158 13.49 19.05 0.51
C PRO A 158 13.78 19.46 -0.94
N ALA A 159 13.15 20.56 -1.37
CA ALA A 159 13.33 21.13 -2.69
C ALA A 159 14.76 21.73 -2.80
N GLY A 160 15.78 20.90 -3.01
CA GLY A 160 17.15 21.39 -3.18
C GLY A 160 18.22 20.32 -3.11
N ASP A 161 18.10 19.37 -2.18
CA ASP A 161 18.96 18.20 -2.08
C ASP A 161 18.15 16.97 -2.47
N ARG A 162 17.80 16.92 -3.75
CA ARG A 162 17.32 15.68 -4.36
C ARG A 162 18.58 14.87 -4.67
N PRO A 163 18.89 13.79 -3.95
CA PRO A 163 19.81 12.84 -4.55
C PRO A 163 19.15 12.40 -5.86
N ARG A 164 19.84 12.58 -7.00
CA ARG A 164 19.42 12.04 -8.31
C ARG A 164 19.28 10.50 -8.28
N VAL A 165 19.65 9.92 -7.15
CA VAL A 165 19.68 8.52 -6.82
C VAL A 165 18.66 8.36 -5.69
N CYS A 166 17.65 7.54 -5.91
CA CYS A 166 16.79 7.05 -4.85
C CYS A 166 17.63 6.69 -3.61
N PRO A 167 17.20 7.03 -2.37
CA PRO A 167 17.95 6.73 -1.15
C PRO A 167 18.21 5.23 -0.96
N TRP A 168 17.56 4.38 -1.77
CA TRP A 168 17.67 2.93 -1.80
C TRP A 168 17.98 2.44 -3.24
N PRO A 169 19.21 2.64 -3.75
CA PRO A 169 19.58 2.40 -5.15
C PRO A 169 19.36 0.96 -5.63
N GLU A 170 19.35 -0.02 -4.73
CA GLU A 170 19.17 -1.45 -5.05
C GLU A 170 17.72 -1.82 -5.46
N LEU A 171 16.74 -0.97 -5.11
CA LEU A 171 15.31 -1.22 -5.31
C LEU A 171 14.66 -0.29 -6.35
N CYS A 172 15.29 0.83 -6.67
CA CYS A 172 14.75 1.86 -7.55
C CYS A 172 15.11 1.71 -9.04
N GLY A 173 15.58 0.53 -9.45
CA GLY A 173 16.04 0.23 -10.82
C GLY A 173 14.95 0.20 -11.91
N LEU A 174 13.72 0.62 -11.63
CA LEU A 174 12.65 0.71 -12.64
C LEU A 174 12.02 2.11 -12.61
N ARG A 175 12.56 3.03 -13.41
CA ARG A 175 11.76 4.08 -14.04
C ARG A 175 10.79 3.39 -15.00
N TRP A 176 9.49 3.67 -14.90
CA TRP A 176 8.48 3.14 -15.82
C TRP A 176 7.36 4.16 -16.07
N PRO A 177 7.01 4.44 -17.35
CA PRO A 177 7.69 5.26 -18.34
C PRO A 177 7.16 6.71 -18.35
N PRO A 178 7.76 7.65 -19.12
CA PRO A 178 7.09 8.88 -19.52
C PRO A 178 6.02 8.57 -20.58
N ASP A 179 4.90 9.27 -20.50
CA ASP A 179 3.86 9.50 -21.51
C ASP A 179 3.83 8.56 -22.74
N ALA A 180 2.75 7.79 -22.85
CA ALA A 180 2.18 7.32 -24.11
C ALA A 180 0.78 7.91 -24.26
#